data_AF-A0A1V2NPM9-F1
#
_entry.id   AF-A0A1V2NPM9-F1
#
_cell.length_a   1.000
_cell.length_b   1.000
_cell.length_c   1.000
_cell.angle_alpha   90.00
_cell.angle_beta   90.00
_cell.angle_gamma   90.00
#
_symmetry.space_group_name_H-M   'P 1'
#
loop_
_entity.id
_entity.type
_entity.pdbx_description
1 polymer ?
#
loop_
_entity_poly.entity_id
_entity_poly.type
_entity_poly.pdbx_seq_one_letter_code
_entity_poly.pdbx_strand_id
1 'polypeptide(L)'
;MTDLGITSEQQADRDYRRWVHQFEHHLGQIPDVLAMLVTLAQPTIGVSRGGSRFDRLQITGGNEHRDLGDTIDETLTRDAQYLWGLLTGYAATVWEQAPESREDAPDLAGGALTTAGAAKDAALLTVGWLIHHTPAAYTLQLVEDERELFSTVRRLKAVHGIHPHPRPTLCDTCGRRRVEWDYTDVKGGGVLRVGLCRSCGETFIERQDEGENR
;
A
#
# COMPACT_ATOMS: atom_id res chain seq x y z
N MET A 1 -21.19 -26.05 -31.70
CA MET A 1 -20.85 -25.09 -30.63
C MET A 1 -19.64 -24.34 -31.13
N THR A 2 -19.85 -23.15 -31.69
CA THR A 2 -18.76 -22.32 -32.20
C THR A 2 -18.18 -21.59 -31.00
N ASP A 3 -16.97 -21.99 -30.62
CA ASP A 3 -16.17 -21.32 -29.62
C ASP A 3 -15.79 -19.95 -30.20
N LEU A 4 -16.53 -18.91 -29.84
CA LEU A 4 -16.22 -17.54 -30.23
C LEU A 4 -15.05 -17.09 -29.35
N GLY A 5 -13.84 -17.47 -29.75
CA GLY A 5 -12.61 -17.07 -29.09
C GLY A 5 -12.55 -15.55 -28.90
N ILE A 6 -12.06 -15.13 -27.74
CA ILE A 6 -11.87 -13.73 -27.38
C ILE A 6 -10.97 -13.06 -28.42
N THR A 7 -11.38 -11.89 -28.94
CA THR A 7 -10.56 -11.15 -29.91
C THR A 7 -9.34 -10.52 -29.22
N SER A 8 -8.28 -10.22 -29.96
CA SER A 8 -7.09 -9.54 -29.41
C SER A 8 -7.42 -8.19 -28.75
N GLU A 9 -8.40 -7.48 -29.29
CA GLU A 9 -8.91 -6.21 -28.73
C GLU A 9 -9.64 -6.44 -27.40
N GLN A 10 -10.48 -7.47 -27.32
CA GLN A 10 -11.16 -7.84 -26.07
C GLN A 10 -10.15 -8.30 -25.00
N GLN A 11 -9.08 -8.98 -25.42
CA GLN A 11 -8.01 -9.37 -24.51
C GLN A 11 -7.26 -8.13 -23.97
N ALA A 12 -6.90 -7.19 -24.84
CA ALA A 12 -6.21 -5.96 -24.44
C ALA A 12 -7.06 -5.08 -23.49
N ASP A 13 -8.37 -4.97 -23.73
CA ASP A 13 -9.29 -4.25 -22.82
C ASP A 13 -9.40 -4.94 -21.45
N ARG A 14 -9.45 -6.28 -21.42
CA ARG A 14 -9.42 -7.05 -20.16
C ARG A 14 -8.11 -6.85 -19.40
N ASP A 15 -6.99 -6.91 -20.10
CA ASP A 15 -5.66 -6.71 -19.50
C ASP A 15 -5.50 -5.30 -18.94
N TYR A 16 -5.95 -4.28 -19.68
CA TYR A 16 -5.98 -2.90 -19.21
C TYR A 16 -6.83 -2.74 -17.95
N ARG A 17 -8.10 -3.19 -17.96
CA ARG A 17 -8.99 -3.06 -16.79
C ARG A 17 -8.43 -3.78 -15.58
N ARG A 18 -7.85 -4.96 -15.78
CA ARG A 18 -7.19 -5.72 -14.73
C ARG A 18 -6.01 -4.94 -14.16
N TRP A 19 -5.16 -4.39 -15.03
CA TRP A 19 -4.04 -3.57 -14.61
C TRP A 19 -4.52 -2.35 -13.82
N VAL A 20 -5.54 -1.62 -14.31
CA VAL A 20 -6.13 -0.46 -13.62
C VAL A 20 -6.61 -0.83 -12.21
N HIS A 21 -7.37 -1.93 -12.07
CA HIS A 21 -7.85 -2.38 -10.77
C HIS A 21 -6.71 -2.72 -9.80
N GLN A 22 -5.65 -3.36 -10.30
CA GLN A 22 -4.49 -3.66 -9.50
C GLN A 22 -3.73 -2.38 -9.11
N PHE A 23 -3.53 -1.47 -10.06
CA PHE A 23 -2.85 -0.19 -9.90
C PHE A 23 -3.53 0.67 -8.84
N GLU A 24 -4.84 0.90 -8.98
CA GLU A 24 -5.65 1.68 -8.03
C GLU A 24 -5.66 1.04 -6.64
N HIS A 25 -5.76 -0.31 -6.55
CA HIS A 25 -5.77 -1.00 -5.26
C HIS A 25 -4.47 -0.80 -4.50
N HIS A 26 -3.31 -0.92 -5.16
CA HIS A 26 -2.03 -0.73 -4.49
C HIS A 26 -1.79 0.73 -4.14
N LEU A 27 -2.05 1.65 -5.05
CA LEU A 27 -1.90 3.09 -4.78
C LEU A 27 -2.79 3.54 -3.62
N GLY A 28 -4.03 3.07 -3.57
CA GLY A 28 -4.97 3.41 -2.50
C GLY A 28 -4.51 2.99 -1.10
N GLN A 29 -3.57 2.06 -0.97
CA GLN A 29 -3.02 1.63 0.31
C GLN A 29 -1.89 2.54 0.83
N ILE A 30 -1.18 3.21 -0.08
CA ILE A 30 0.05 3.95 0.26
C ILE A 30 -0.19 5.04 1.31
N PRO A 31 -1.24 5.87 1.24
CA PRO A 31 -1.44 6.94 2.22
C PRO A 31 -1.57 6.44 3.66
N ASP A 32 -2.30 5.34 3.86
CA ASP A 32 -2.48 4.76 5.19
C ASP A 32 -1.21 4.04 5.69
N VAL A 33 -0.49 3.35 4.80
CA VAL A 33 0.80 2.74 5.13
C VAL A 33 1.81 3.80 5.55
N LEU A 34 1.94 4.86 4.76
CA LEU A 34 2.89 5.94 5.03
C LEU A 34 2.54 6.68 6.33
N ALA A 35 1.26 7.01 6.54
CA ALA A 35 0.80 7.63 7.76
C ALA A 35 1.10 6.77 9.00
N MET A 36 0.90 5.45 8.89
CA MET A 36 1.16 4.53 9.99
C MET A 36 2.65 4.40 10.28
N LEU A 37 3.51 4.29 9.26
CA LEU A 37 4.97 4.25 9.45
C LEU A 37 5.48 5.50 10.16
N VAL A 38 5.00 6.68 9.75
CA VAL A 38 5.37 7.95 10.40
C VAL A 38 4.81 8.02 11.83
N THR A 39 3.60 7.51 12.07
CA THR A 39 3.01 7.45 13.42
C THR A 39 3.84 6.56 14.35
N LEU A 40 4.22 5.37 13.88
CA LEU A 40 4.99 4.40 14.65
C LEU A 40 6.44 4.86 14.88
N ALA A 41 7.00 5.69 13.98
CA ALA A 41 8.33 6.26 14.12
C ALA A 41 8.42 7.35 15.20
N GLN A 42 7.30 7.91 15.66
CA GLN A 42 7.30 8.96 16.68
C GLN A 42 7.69 8.40 18.06
N PRO A 43 8.52 9.11 18.83
CA PRO A 43 8.92 8.67 20.16
C PRO A 43 7.69 8.60 21.06
N THR A 44 7.47 7.44 21.70
CA THR A 44 6.39 7.30 22.67
C THR A 44 6.75 8.07 23.93
N ILE A 45 6.22 9.29 24.07
CA ILE A 45 6.34 10.06 25.31
C ILE A 45 5.67 9.23 26.40
N GLY A 46 6.47 8.70 27.32
CA GLY A 46 6.01 7.93 28.48
C GLY A 46 5.18 8.78 29.42
N VAL A 47 3.90 8.99 29.11
CA VAL A 47 2.94 9.54 30.06
C VAL A 47 2.72 8.53 31.17
N SER A 48 3.45 8.75 32.26
CA SER A 48 3.32 8.05 33.53
C SER A 48 1.97 8.38 34.16
N ARG A 49 0.89 7.77 33.69
CA ARG A 49 -0.38 7.68 34.42
C ARG A 49 -1.15 6.42 34.03
N GLY A 50 -0.75 5.32 34.69
CA GLY A 50 -1.63 4.22 35.11
C GLY A 50 -2.32 3.40 34.02
N GLY A 51 -1.64 2.37 33.51
CA GLY A 51 -2.31 1.33 32.72
C GLY A 51 -1.31 0.36 32.09
N SER A 52 -1.24 -0.84 32.66
CA SER A 52 -0.20 -1.85 32.42
C SER A 52 -0.16 -2.46 31.01
N ARG A 53 1.06 -2.77 30.54
CA ARG A 53 1.38 -3.98 29.73
C ARG A 53 2.50 -4.82 30.36
N PHE A 54 2.52 -4.81 31.70
CA PHE A 54 3.12 -5.76 32.64
C PHE A 54 4.66 -5.98 32.55
N ASP A 55 5.33 -5.68 33.67
CA ASP A 55 6.77 -5.81 33.93
C ASP A 55 7.72 -4.76 33.33
N ARG A 56 7.61 -3.55 33.90
CA ARG A 56 8.80 -2.71 34.12
C ARG A 56 9.74 -3.43 35.09
N LEU A 57 10.80 -4.01 34.57
CA LEU A 57 11.96 -4.39 35.39
C LEU A 57 12.52 -3.15 36.09
N GLN A 58 12.78 -3.34 37.38
CA GLN A 58 13.19 -2.32 38.34
C GLN A 58 14.45 -1.57 37.92
N ILE A 59 14.44 -0.27 38.20
CA ILE A 59 15.62 0.54 38.36
C ILE A 59 16.39 0.01 39.59
N THR A 60 17.51 -0.67 39.36
CA THR A 60 18.59 -0.76 40.33
C THR A 60 19.70 0.17 39.87
N GLY A 61 20.08 1.09 40.76
CA GLY A 61 20.86 2.29 40.48
C GLY A 61 22.13 2.08 39.63
N GLY A 62 22.27 2.97 38.66
CA GLY A 62 23.45 3.13 37.81
C GLY A 62 23.23 4.36 36.93
N ASN A 63 24.19 5.26 36.93
CA ASN A 63 24.09 6.64 36.49
C ASN A 63 24.11 6.77 34.94
N GLU A 64 23.01 6.41 34.28
CA GLU A 64 22.88 6.60 32.83
C GLU A 64 21.71 7.54 32.53
N HIS A 65 22.05 8.78 32.17
CA HIS A 65 21.15 9.64 31.42
C HIS A 65 20.88 8.94 30.07
N ARG A 66 19.77 8.20 29.98
CA ARG A 66 19.22 7.83 28.69
C ARG A 66 18.65 9.09 28.07
N ASP A 67 19.35 9.63 27.09
CA ASP A 67 18.83 10.68 26.22
C ASP A 67 17.50 10.20 25.62
N LEU A 68 16.44 10.95 25.90
CA LEU A 68 15.11 10.72 25.35
C LEU A 68 15.06 10.88 23.82
N GLY A 69 16.18 11.28 23.19
CA GLY A 69 16.38 11.33 21.74
C GLY A 69 16.55 9.96 21.06
N ASP A 70 16.90 8.90 21.80
CA ASP A 70 17.17 7.55 21.28
C ASP A 70 15.90 6.68 21.05
N THR A 71 14.73 7.30 21.00
CA THR A 71 13.43 6.57 20.88
C THR A 71 12.72 6.74 19.54
N ILE A 72 13.35 7.39 18.55
CA ILE A 72 12.88 7.34 17.16
C ILE A 72 13.33 6.01 16.57
N ASP A 73 12.38 5.20 16.10
CA ASP A 73 12.72 4.02 15.33
C ASP A 73 13.24 4.46 13.94
N GLU A 74 14.57 4.51 13.83
CA GLU A 74 15.28 4.87 12.60
C GLU A 74 14.87 3.96 11.43
N THR A 75 14.45 2.72 11.70
CA THR A 75 14.01 1.77 10.68
C THR A 75 12.68 2.20 10.09
N LEU A 76 11.70 2.53 10.94
CA LEU A 76 10.39 3.02 10.50
C LEU A 76 10.49 4.34 9.74
N THR A 77 11.35 5.25 10.21
CA THR A 77 11.63 6.52 9.52
C THR A 77 12.21 6.27 8.12
N ARG A 78 13.18 5.35 8.02
CA ARG A 78 13.80 4.98 6.74
C ARG A 78 12.81 4.29 5.80
N ASP A 79 12.00 3.36 6.31
CA ASP A 79 10.96 2.68 5.53
C ASP A 79 9.92 3.67 4.99
N ALA A 80 9.51 4.66 5.79
CA ALA A 80 8.61 5.73 5.34
C ALA A 80 9.23 6.58 4.23
N GLN A 81 10.49 7.02 4.42
CA GLN A 81 11.21 7.81 3.43
C GLN A 81 11.44 7.03 2.13
N TYR A 82 11.77 5.75 2.22
CA TYR A 82 11.96 4.89 1.05
C TYR A 82 10.65 4.69 0.27
N LEU A 83 9.54 4.36 0.95
CA LEU A 83 8.23 4.25 0.30
C LEU A 83 7.81 5.55 -0.38
N TRP A 84 8.03 6.69 0.28
CA TRP A 84 7.75 8.00 -0.30
C TRP A 84 8.62 8.29 -1.51
N GLY A 85 9.91 7.98 -1.46
CA GLY A 85 10.83 8.15 -2.59
C GLY A 85 10.44 7.30 -3.80
N LEU A 86 9.97 6.07 -3.60
CA LEU A 86 9.44 5.24 -4.69
C LEU A 86 8.18 5.84 -5.30
N LEU A 87 7.24 6.33 -4.48
CA LEU A 87 6.01 6.94 -4.96
C LEU A 87 6.27 8.22 -5.76
N THR A 88 7.09 9.13 -5.23
CA THR A 88 7.41 10.40 -5.90
C THR A 88 8.31 10.19 -7.11
N GLY A 89 9.23 9.21 -7.06
CA GLY A 89 10.02 8.79 -8.21
C GLY A 89 9.14 8.28 -9.35
N TYR A 90 8.19 7.38 -9.06
CA TYR A 90 7.23 6.90 -10.05
C TYR A 90 6.41 8.06 -10.64
N ALA A 91 5.89 8.95 -9.80
CA ALA A 91 5.13 10.11 -10.25
C ALA A 91 5.96 11.08 -11.11
N ALA A 92 7.22 11.31 -10.74
CA ALA A 92 8.14 12.13 -11.52
C ALA A 92 8.40 11.51 -12.90
N THR A 93 8.61 10.19 -12.99
CA THR A 93 8.78 9.50 -14.28
C THR A 93 7.55 9.66 -15.17
N VAL A 94 6.34 9.53 -14.63
CA VAL A 94 5.09 9.78 -15.37
C VAL A 94 5.03 11.23 -15.86
N TRP A 95 5.31 12.19 -14.98
CA TRP A 95 5.29 13.62 -15.30
C TRP A 95 6.30 14.00 -16.39
N GLU A 96 7.50 13.42 -16.35
CA GLU A 96 8.56 13.67 -17.32
C GLU A 96 8.19 13.12 -18.71
N GLN A 97 7.71 11.88 -18.76
CA GLN A 97 7.54 11.12 -20.00
C GLN A 97 6.15 11.24 -20.64
N ALA A 98 5.13 11.67 -19.90
CA ALA A 98 3.78 11.91 -20.40
C ALA A 98 3.42 13.40 -20.35
N PRO A 99 3.64 14.18 -21.43
CA PRO A 99 3.37 15.61 -21.46
C PRO A 99 1.93 15.99 -21.06
N GLU A 100 0.96 15.14 -21.37
CA GLU A 100 -0.46 15.29 -21.01
C GLU A 100 -0.73 15.19 -19.51
N SER A 101 0.21 14.66 -18.72
CA SER A 101 0.08 14.55 -17.26
C SER A 101 0.64 15.76 -16.51
N ARG A 102 1.30 16.70 -17.21
CA ARG A 102 2.00 17.80 -16.55
C ARG A 102 1.08 18.84 -15.92
N GLU A 103 -0.15 18.93 -16.41
CA GLU A 103 -1.18 19.77 -15.81
C GLU A 103 -1.53 19.22 -14.42
N ASP A 104 -1.71 20.13 -13.45
CA ASP A 104 -2.14 19.80 -12.09
C ASP A 104 -1.24 18.82 -11.31
N ALA A 105 0.02 18.67 -11.74
CA ALA A 105 1.00 17.86 -11.03
C ALA A 105 1.19 18.37 -9.59
N PRO A 106 1.11 17.48 -8.58
CA PRO A 106 1.36 17.87 -7.20
C PRO A 106 2.80 18.35 -7.06
N ASP A 107 3.05 19.21 -6.06
CA ASP A 107 4.41 19.58 -5.72
C ASP A 107 5.14 18.34 -5.16
N LEU A 108 5.88 17.66 -6.04
CA LEU A 108 6.64 16.46 -5.72
C LEU A 108 7.94 16.77 -4.98
N ALA A 109 8.26 18.06 -4.71
CA ALA A 109 9.51 18.48 -4.09
C ALA A 109 9.59 18.04 -2.62
N GLY A 110 9.91 16.76 -2.40
CA GLY A 110 10.65 16.25 -1.24
C GLY A 110 10.15 16.68 0.14
N GLY A 111 8.86 17.00 0.28
CA GLY A 111 8.30 17.49 1.53
C GLY A 111 8.64 16.54 2.66
N ALA A 112 9.30 17.05 3.71
CA ALA A 112 9.66 16.23 4.85
C ALA A 112 8.37 15.63 5.44
N LEU A 113 8.32 14.30 5.58
CA LEU A 113 7.25 13.55 6.23
C LEU A 113 7.27 13.79 7.75
N THR A 114 7.08 15.04 8.14
CA THR A 114 7.28 15.54 9.51
C THR A 114 6.19 15.05 10.47
N THR A 115 5.00 14.79 9.94
CA THR A 115 3.85 14.30 10.71
C THR A 115 3.08 13.27 9.89
N ALA A 116 2.36 12.37 10.58
CA ALA A 116 1.52 11.38 9.92
C ALA A 116 0.43 12.01 9.04
N GLY A 117 -0.13 13.15 9.47
CA GLY A 117 -1.11 13.91 8.68
C GLY A 117 -0.50 14.47 7.40
N ALA A 118 0.64 15.17 7.50
CA ALA A 118 1.33 15.71 6.32
C ALA A 118 1.76 14.60 5.35
N ALA A 119 2.24 13.47 5.86
CA ALA A 119 2.58 12.30 5.07
C ALA A 119 1.36 11.73 4.33
N LYS A 120 0.22 11.60 5.03
CA LYS A 120 -1.03 11.13 4.44
C LYS A 120 -1.54 12.06 3.35
N ASP A 121 -1.54 13.36 3.60
CA ASP A 121 -2.04 14.36 2.66
C ASP A 121 -1.18 14.42 1.39
N ALA A 122 0.14 14.42 1.55
CA ALA A 122 1.07 14.38 0.41
C ALA A 122 0.91 13.09 -0.43
N ALA A 123 0.76 11.94 0.24
CA ALA A 123 0.49 10.68 -0.43
C ALA A 123 -0.87 10.67 -1.14
N LEU A 124 -1.92 11.21 -0.53
CA LEU A 124 -3.25 11.30 -1.16
C LEU A 124 -3.24 12.16 -2.42
N LEU A 125 -2.55 13.30 -2.40
CA LEU A 125 -2.42 14.16 -3.58
C LEU A 125 -1.66 13.45 -4.70
N THR A 126 -0.54 12.80 -4.36
CA THR A 126 0.29 12.09 -5.35
C THR A 126 -0.44 10.88 -5.94
N VAL A 127 -1.09 10.08 -5.10
CA VAL A 127 -1.91 8.94 -5.53
C VAL A 127 -3.10 9.39 -6.35
N GLY A 128 -3.80 10.46 -5.94
CA GLY A 128 -4.94 10.99 -6.67
C GLY A 128 -4.55 11.45 -8.08
N TRP A 129 -3.41 12.14 -8.21
CA TRP A 129 -2.86 12.54 -9.50
C TRP A 129 -2.50 11.31 -10.36
N LEU A 130 -1.80 10.31 -9.80
CA LEU A 130 -1.47 9.07 -10.52
C LEU A 130 -2.72 8.31 -11.01
N ILE A 131 -3.77 8.23 -10.17
CA ILE A 131 -5.04 7.59 -10.55
C ILE A 131 -5.71 8.38 -11.68
N HIS A 132 -5.69 9.72 -11.64
CA HIS A 132 -6.23 10.53 -12.71
C HIS A 132 -5.50 10.30 -14.05
N HIS A 133 -4.17 10.12 -14.00
CA HIS A 133 -3.33 9.87 -15.17
C HIS A 133 -3.04 8.38 -15.43
N THR A 134 -3.92 7.49 -14.97
CA THR A 134 -3.83 6.04 -15.19
C THR A 134 -3.60 5.64 -16.66
N PRO A 135 -4.27 6.25 -17.67
CA PRO A 135 -4.02 5.90 -19.07
C PRO A 135 -2.59 6.21 -19.54
N ALA A 136 -2.01 7.32 -19.06
CA ALA A 136 -0.65 7.71 -19.37
C ALA A 136 0.36 6.76 -18.72
N ALA A 137 0.18 6.47 -17.42
CA ALA A 137 1.01 5.51 -16.69
C ALA A 137 0.99 4.11 -17.33
N TYR A 138 -0.17 3.64 -17.80
CA TYR A 138 -0.28 2.38 -18.53
C TYR A 138 0.54 2.37 -19.82
N THR A 139 0.49 3.46 -20.57
CA THR A 139 1.18 3.58 -21.87
C THR A 139 2.70 3.56 -21.72
N LEU A 140 3.22 4.13 -20.63
CA LEU A 140 4.65 4.19 -20.34
C LEU A 140 5.25 2.84 -19.96
N GLN A 141 4.44 1.85 -19.56
CA GLN A 141 4.89 0.50 -19.22
C GLN A 141 6.05 0.49 -18.21
N LEU A 142 5.93 1.26 -17.13
CA LEU A 142 6.91 1.37 -16.05
C LEU A 142 6.91 0.13 -15.12
N VAL A 143 7.05 -1.07 -15.72
CA VAL A 143 6.79 -2.37 -15.07
C VAL A 143 7.72 -2.61 -13.87
N GLU A 144 8.99 -2.25 -13.96
CA GLU A 144 9.94 -2.48 -12.87
C GLU A 144 9.74 -1.49 -11.72
N ASP A 145 9.51 -0.21 -12.01
CA ASP A 145 9.21 0.81 -10.98
C ASP A 145 7.89 0.47 -10.27
N GLU A 146 6.87 0.04 -11.02
CA GLU A 146 5.60 -0.42 -10.47
C GLU A 146 5.79 -1.64 -9.56
N ARG A 147 6.58 -2.63 -10.01
CA ARG A 147 6.87 -3.83 -9.23
C ARG A 147 7.59 -3.49 -7.93
N GLU A 148 8.60 -2.63 -7.98
CA GLU A 148 9.35 -2.21 -6.79
C GLU A 148 8.44 -1.47 -5.80
N LEU A 149 7.63 -0.51 -6.28
CA LEU A 149 6.70 0.23 -5.45
C LEU A 149 5.67 -0.70 -4.78
N PHE A 150 4.99 -1.55 -5.57
CA PHE A 150 3.91 -2.37 -5.05
C PHE A 150 4.39 -3.53 -4.16
N SER A 151 5.53 -4.13 -4.49
CA SER A 151 6.15 -5.13 -3.59
C SER A 151 6.60 -4.51 -2.28
N THR A 152 7.10 -3.27 -2.30
CA THR A 152 7.46 -2.52 -1.08
C THR A 152 6.24 -2.25 -0.23
N VAL A 153 5.11 -1.82 -0.80
CA VAL A 153 3.85 -1.63 -0.07
C VAL A 153 3.42 -2.93 0.62
N ARG A 154 3.41 -4.05 -0.11
CA ARG A 154 3.05 -5.37 0.46
C ARG A 154 4.01 -5.80 1.56
N ARG A 155 5.31 -5.64 1.36
CA ARG A 155 6.37 -5.94 2.35
C ARG A 155 6.15 -5.14 3.63
N LEU A 156 6.00 -3.82 3.54
CA LEU A 156 5.87 -2.94 4.71
C LEU A 156 4.60 -3.23 5.50
N LYS A 157 3.49 -3.51 4.82
CA LYS A 157 2.26 -3.96 5.47
C LYS A 157 2.46 -5.24 6.27
N ALA A 158 3.15 -6.23 5.69
CA ALA A 158 3.39 -7.51 6.35
C ALA A 158 4.36 -7.38 7.53
N VAL A 159 5.49 -6.69 7.35
CA VAL A 159 6.52 -6.52 8.38
C VAL A 159 6.00 -5.73 9.59
N HIS A 160 5.21 -4.69 9.34
CA HIS A 160 4.73 -3.78 10.38
C HIS A 160 3.28 -4.02 10.82
N GLY A 161 2.62 -5.06 10.29
CA GLY A 161 1.23 -5.40 10.64
C GLY A 161 0.22 -4.32 10.24
N ILE A 162 0.49 -3.57 9.18
CA ILE A 162 -0.37 -2.47 8.72
C ILE A 162 -1.44 -3.02 7.79
N HIS A 163 -2.70 -2.89 8.19
CA HIS A 163 -3.85 -3.35 7.41
C HIS A 163 -4.79 -2.16 7.14
N PRO A 164 -4.55 -1.37 6.07
CA PRO A 164 -5.44 -0.29 5.67
C PRO A 164 -6.84 -0.82 5.41
N HIS A 165 -7.84 -0.27 6.11
CA HIS A 165 -9.24 -0.71 6.18
C HIS A 165 -9.81 -1.12 4.80
N PRO A 166 -9.78 -2.41 4.44
CA PRO A 166 -10.34 -2.84 3.17
C PRO A 166 -11.86 -2.82 3.30
N ARG A 167 -12.57 -2.39 2.24
CA ARG A 167 -14.04 -2.45 2.22
C ARG A 167 -14.47 -3.92 2.32
N PRO A 168 -15.15 -4.34 3.39
CA PRO A 168 -15.48 -5.75 3.56
C PRO A 168 -16.51 -6.21 2.54
N THR A 169 -16.27 -7.36 1.93
CA THR A 169 -17.21 -8.04 1.03
C THR A 169 -17.92 -9.18 1.75
N LEU A 170 -19.00 -9.69 1.15
CA LEU A 170 -19.78 -10.80 1.69
C LEU A 170 -18.96 -12.09 1.65
N CYS A 171 -18.97 -12.84 2.75
CA CYS A 171 -18.41 -14.19 2.79
C CYS A 171 -19.43 -15.19 2.27
N ASP A 172 -19.08 -15.93 1.22
CA ASP A 172 -19.96 -16.99 0.68
C ASP A 172 -20.17 -18.15 1.66
N THR A 173 -19.21 -18.40 2.55
CA THR A 173 -19.27 -19.49 3.54
C THR A 173 -20.12 -19.15 4.75
N CYS A 174 -19.96 -17.96 5.33
CA CYS A 174 -20.65 -17.61 6.59
C CYS A 174 -21.70 -16.49 6.46
N GLY A 175 -21.89 -15.93 5.25
CA GLY A 175 -22.89 -14.90 4.97
C GLY A 175 -22.61 -13.52 5.59
N ARG A 176 -21.44 -13.30 6.20
CA ARG A 176 -21.08 -12.04 6.86
C ARG A 176 -20.23 -11.15 5.96
N ARG A 177 -20.47 -9.83 5.98
CA ARG A 177 -19.65 -8.83 5.28
C ARG A 177 -18.33 -8.55 6.01
N ARG A 178 -17.42 -9.51 5.96
CA ARG A 178 -16.11 -9.48 6.65
C ARG A 178 -14.97 -10.09 5.82
N VAL A 179 -15.13 -10.19 4.50
CA VAL A 179 -14.06 -10.63 3.61
C VAL A 179 -13.23 -9.44 3.18
N GLU A 180 -11.95 -9.49 3.52
CA GLU A 180 -10.95 -8.49 3.17
C GLU A 180 -10.10 -9.01 2.01
N TRP A 181 -10.09 -8.28 0.89
CA TRP A 181 -9.31 -8.64 -0.30
C TRP A 181 -8.00 -7.89 -0.34
N ASP A 182 -6.94 -8.59 -0.72
CA ASP A 182 -5.61 -8.00 -0.89
C ASP A 182 -4.80 -8.76 -1.95
N TYR A 183 -3.67 -8.18 -2.36
CA TYR A 183 -2.73 -8.86 -3.24
C TYR A 183 -1.56 -9.44 -2.46
N THR A 184 -1.15 -10.65 -2.83
CA THR A 184 0.01 -11.34 -2.26
C THR A 184 0.95 -11.79 -3.38
N ASP A 185 2.25 -11.76 -3.10
CA ASP A 185 3.26 -12.27 -4.02
C ASP A 185 3.22 -13.81 -4.06
N VAL A 186 3.40 -14.40 -5.25
CA VAL A 186 3.55 -15.84 -5.43
C VAL A 186 4.98 -16.23 -5.76
N LYS A 187 5.35 -17.45 -5.36
CA LYS A 187 6.61 -18.08 -5.78
C LYS A 187 6.62 -18.17 -7.31
N GLY A 188 7.44 -17.34 -7.95
CA GLY A 188 7.48 -17.18 -9.41
C GLY A 188 7.37 -15.73 -9.91
N GLY A 189 7.17 -14.75 -9.02
CA GLY A 189 7.21 -13.32 -9.37
C GLY A 189 5.88 -12.73 -9.84
N GLY A 190 4.79 -13.50 -9.79
CA GLY A 190 3.43 -13.00 -10.02
C GLY A 190 2.77 -12.49 -8.74
N VAL A 191 1.55 -11.95 -8.90
CA VAL A 191 0.68 -11.53 -7.80
C VAL A 191 -0.68 -12.21 -7.90
N LEU A 192 -1.25 -12.59 -6.75
CA LEU A 192 -2.60 -13.14 -6.64
C LEU A 192 -3.46 -12.28 -5.73
N ARG A 193 -4.74 -12.14 -6.10
CA ARG A 193 -5.75 -11.52 -5.26
C ARG A 193 -6.37 -12.57 -4.34
N VAL A 194 -6.22 -12.36 -3.03
CA VAL A 194 -6.66 -13.28 -1.98
C VAL A 194 -7.61 -12.57 -1.03
N GLY A 195 -8.67 -13.26 -0.61
CA GLY A 195 -9.66 -12.79 0.34
C GLY A 195 -9.55 -13.56 1.64
N LEU A 196 -9.64 -12.89 2.80
CA LEU A 196 -9.74 -13.56 4.10
C LEU A 196 -11.00 -13.12 4.83
N CYS A 197 -11.85 -14.06 5.23
CA CYS A 197 -12.98 -13.77 6.10
C CYS A 197 -12.52 -13.60 7.55
N ARG A 198 -12.60 -12.37 8.08
CA ARG A 198 -12.31 -12.09 9.50
C ARG A 198 -13.32 -12.69 10.48
N SER A 199 -14.41 -13.30 10.01
CA SER A 199 -15.40 -13.94 10.86
C SER A 199 -15.22 -15.45 11.01
N CYS A 200 -14.93 -16.16 9.92
CA CYS A 200 -14.85 -17.63 9.92
C CYS A 200 -13.46 -18.15 9.53
N GLY A 201 -12.54 -17.29 9.14
CA GLY A 201 -11.18 -17.67 8.74
C GLY A 201 -11.06 -18.21 7.32
N GLU A 202 -12.17 -18.32 6.58
CA GLU A 202 -12.16 -18.84 5.21
C GLU A 202 -11.30 -17.96 4.29
N THR A 203 -10.52 -18.60 3.43
CA THR A 203 -9.67 -17.95 2.44
C THR A 203 -10.25 -18.12 1.04
N PHE A 204 -10.34 -17.02 0.31
CA PHE A 204 -10.79 -16.97 -1.07
C PHE A 204 -9.58 -16.66 -1.95
N ILE A 205 -9.51 -17.30 -3.11
CA ILE A 205 -8.53 -16.95 -4.13
C ILE A 205 -9.36 -16.59 -5.34
N GLU A 206 -9.20 -15.36 -5.83
CA GLU A 206 -9.71 -15.04 -7.16
C GLU A 206 -8.73 -15.67 -8.14
N ARG A 207 -8.99 -16.94 -8.48
CA ARG A 207 -8.29 -17.59 -9.59
C ARG A 207 -8.67 -16.84 -10.85
N GLN A 208 -7.66 -16.53 -11.65
CA GLN A 208 -7.83 -16.01 -12.99
C GLN A 208 -8.44 -17.09 -13.86
N ASP A 209 -9.72 -17.35 -13.68
CA ASP A 209 -10.44 -18.22 -14.59
C ASP A 209 -10.91 -17.33 -15.75
N GLU A 210 -10.26 -17.57 -16.89
CA GLU A 210 -10.82 -17.43 -18.22
C GLU A 210 -12.34 -17.66 -18.18
N GLY A 211 -13.08 -16.75 -18.81
CA GLY A 211 -14.51 -16.59 -18.56
C GLY A 211 -15.28 -17.91 -18.51
N GLU A 212 -16.00 -18.13 -17.41
CA GLU A 212 -17.09 -19.09 -17.39
C GLU A 212 -18.20 -18.60 -16.45
N ASN A 213 -19.34 -18.32 -17.09
CA ASN A 213 -20.71 -18.23 -16.57
C ASN A 213 -20.91 -18.11 -15.05
N ARG A 214 -21.54 -17.00 -14.65
CA ARG A 214 -22.66 -17.07 -13.71
C ARG A 214 -23.75 -16.08 -14.07
#